data_AF-A0A519ZCS9-F1
#
_entry.id   AF-A0A519ZCS9-F1
#
_cell.length_a   1.000
_cell.length_b   1.000
_cell.length_c   1.000
_cell.angle_alpha   90.00
_cell.angle_beta   90.00
_cell.angle_gamma   90.00
#
_symmetry.space_group_name_H-M   'P 1'
#
loop_
_entity.id
_entity.type
_entity.pdbx_description
1 polymer ?
#
loop_
_entity_poly.entity_id
_entity_poly.type
_entity_poly.pdbx_seq_one_letter_code
_entity_poly.pdbx_strand_id
1 'polypeptide(L)'
;DVNYTSTLKQMQIMAEKGILKRDESQMKHIYIPVEAAHKTKDQLLNRFVNTLYRGSASKLVMQVLGNSETSKEDLDAIKEMLKKLDK
;
A
#
# COMPACT_ATOMS: atom_id res chain seq x y z
N ASP A 1 -0.51 -23.22 0.15
CA ASP A 1 -0.28 -22.88 -1.27
C ASP A 1 -1.47 -22.15 -1.85
N VAL A 2 -1.22 -21.17 -2.72
CA VAL A 2 -2.27 -20.45 -3.46
C VAL A 2 -2.48 -21.16 -4.80
N ASN A 3 -3.72 -21.42 -5.18
CA ASN A 3 -4.03 -22.12 -6.43
C ASN A 3 -3.71 -21.25 -7.65
N TYR A 4 -3.07 -21.84 -8.67
CA TYR A 4 -2.76 -21.20 -9.96
C TYR A 4 -3.99 -20.56 -10.60
N THR A 5 -5.10 -21.28 -10.66
CA THR A 5 -6.33 -20.78 -11.31
C THR A 5 -6.98 -19.64 -10.53
N SER A 6 -6.90 -19.68 -9.20
CA SER A 6 -7.35 -18.57 -8.35
C SER A 6 -6.52 -17.31 -8.58
N THR A 7 -5.19 -17.45 -8.66
CA THR A 7 -4.29 -16.33 -8.96
C THR A 7 -4.58 -15.76 -10.35
N LEU A 8 -4.74 -16.62 -11.36
CA LEU A 8 -5.07 -16.19 -12.72
C LEU A 8 -6.42 -15.46 -12.77
N LYS A 9 -7.46 -15.96 -12.10
CA LYS A 9 -8.77 -15.30 -12.08
C LYS A 9 -8.71 -13.94 -11.39
N GLN A 10 -7.92 -13.82 -10.31
CA GLN A 10 -7.69 -12.52 -9.66
C GLN A 10 -7.03 -11.52 -10.62
N MET A 11 -6.01 -11.93 -11.36
CA MET A 11 -5.34 -11.07 -12.36
C MET A 11 -6.29 -10.64 -13.48
N GLN A 12 -7.15 -11.54 -13.96
CA GLN A 12 -8.18 -11.23 -14.96
C GLN A 12 -9.18 -10.19 -14.44
N ILE A 13 -9.69 -10.36 -13.21
CA ILE A 13 -10.60 -9.39 -12.59
C ILE A 13 -9.92 -8.03 -12.45
N MET A 14 -8.63 -7.99 -12.09
CA MET A 14 -7.88 -6.74 -12.01
C MET A 14 -7.69 -6.07 -13.37
N ALA A 15 -7.51 -6.85 -14.43
CA ALA A 15 -7.47 -6.32 -15.79
C ALA A 15 -8.83 -5.80 -16.26
N GLU A 16 -9.91 -6.54 -16.01
CA GLU A 16 -11.30 -6.10 -16.28
C GLU A 16 -11.64 -4.79 -15.55
N LYS A 17 -11.11 -4.60 -14.33
CA LYS A 17 -11.26 -3.37 -13.53
C LYS A 17 -10.31 -2.24 -13.93
N GLY A 18 -9.46 -2.42 -14.94
CA GLY A 18 -8.50 -1.42 -15.40
C GLY A 18 -7.33 -1.17 -14.44
N ILE A 19 -7.10 -2.05 -13.47
CA ILE A 19 -5.96 -1.97 -12.53
C ILE A 19 -4.69 -2.51 -13.19
N LEU A 20 -4.85 -3.52 -14.05
CA LEU A 20 -3.79 -4.12 -14.84
C LEU A 20 -4.09 -3.98 -16.33
N LYS A 21 -3.05 -3.84 -17.14
CA LYS A 21 -3.09 -4.08 -18.58
C LYS A 21 -2.60 -5.49 -18.84
N ARG A 22 -3.36 -6.25 -19.63
CA ARG A 22 -2.92 -7.57 -20.11
C ARG A 22 -2.25 -7.41 -21.48
N ASP A 23 -1.12 -8.07 -21.67
CA ASP A 23 -0.53 -8.23 -23.00
C ASP A 23 -1.20 -9.43 -23.69
N GLU A 24 -1.77 -9.19 -24.87
CA GLU A 24 -2.47 -10.21 -25.68
C GLU A 24 -1.66 -10.63 -26.91
N SER A 25 -0.43 -10.10 -27.07
CA SER A 25 0.42 -10.40 -28.23
C SER A 25 0.96 -11.83 -28.25
N GLN A 26 1.01 -12.50 -27.08
CA GLN A 26 1.53 -13.86 -26.93
C GLN A 26 0.64 -14.72 -26.04
N MET A 27 0.79 -16.05 -26.11
CA MET A 27 0.07 -16.99 -25.23
C MET A 27 0.48 -16.89 -23.75
N LYS A 28 1.45 -16.04 -23.40
CA LYS A 28 1.89 -15.85 -22.02
C LYS A 28 0.96 -14.90 -21.28
N HIS A 29 0.68 -15.19 -20.01
CA HIS A 29 -0.09 -14.33 -19.12
C HIS A 29 0.77 -13.20 -18.54
N ILE A 30 1.04 -12.17 -19.35
CA ILE A 30 1.80 -10.98 -18.91
C ILE A 30 0.80 -9.89 -18.51
N TYR A 31 0.93 -9.41 -17.28
CA TYR A 31 0.13 -8.32 -16.72
C TYR A 31 1.04 -7.18 -16.25
N ILE A 32 0.62 -5.95 -16.52
CA ILE A 32 1.39 -4.73 -16.24
C ILE A 32 0.51 -3.80 -15.40
N PRO A 33 1.00 -3.24 -14.27
CA PRO A 33 0.24 -2.26 -13.51
C PRO A 33 -0.03 -1.00 -14.32
N VAL A 34 -1.28 -0.51 -14.29
CA VAL A 34 -1.68 0.72 -15.00
C VAL A 34 -1.28 1.98 -14.22
N GLU A 35 -1.11 1.85 -12.90
CA GLU A 35 -0.82 2.96 -12.00
C GLU A 35 0.45 2.70 -11.19
N ALA A 36 1.13 3.78 -10.80
CA ALA A 36 2.31 3.70 -9.95
C ALA A 36 1.93 3.22 -8.53
N ALA A 37 2.75 2.34 -7.97
CA ALA A 37 2.49 1.74 -6.64
C ALA A 37 2.29 2.79 -5.53
N HIS A 38 3.01 3.91 -5.58
CA HIS A 38 2.90 5.01 -4.61
C HIS A 38 1.46 5.54 -4.51
N LYS A 39 0.83 5.85 -5.66
CA LYS A 39 -0.53 6.39 -5.72
C LYS A 39 -1.55 5.44 -5.09
N THR A 40 -1.42 4.14 -5.36
CA THR A 40 -2.28 3.12 -4.73
C THR A 40 -2.05 3.04 -3.23
N LYS A 41 -0.78 3.08 -2.77
CA LYS A 41 -0.45 3.06 -1.34
C LYS A 41 -1.05 4.26 -0.60
N ASP A 42 -0.95 5.46 -1.15
CA ASP A 42 -1.52 6.67 -0.56
C ASP A 42 -3.05 6.58 -0.44
N GLN A 43 -3.71 6.12 -1.50
CA GLN A 43 -5.17 5.95 -1.49
C GLN A 43 -5.61 4.95 -0.42
N LEU A 44 -4.90 3.83 -0.30
CA LEU A 44 -5.17 2.83 0.72
C LEU A 44 -4.94 3.38 2.13
N LEU A 45 -3.82 4.08 2.36
CA LEU A 45 -3.50 4.69 3.64
C LEU A 45 -4.54 5.73 4.05
N ASN A 46 -4.92 6.63 3.13
CA ASN A 46 -5.95 7.63 3.38
C ASN A 46 -7.30 6.98 3.75
N ARG A 47 -7.72 5.95 3.00
CA ARG A 47 -8.94 5.21 3.31
C ARG A 47 -8.86 4.55 4.68
N PHE A 48 -7.71 3.95 5.01
CA PHE A 48 -7.48 3.29 6.30
C PHE A 48 -7.56 4.28 7.47
N VAL A 49 -6.84 5.41 7.38
CA VAL A 49 -6.85 6.48 8.38
C VAL A 49 -8.25 7.05 8.58
N ASN A 50 -8.98 7.32 7.50
CA ASN A 50 -10.34 7.84 7.57
C ASN A 50 -11.32 6.84 8.20
N THR A 51 -11.19 5.55 7.86
CA THR A 51 -12.12 4.52 8.31
C THR A 51 -11.90 4.12 9.78
N LEU A 52 -10.65 3.86 10.17
CA LEU A 52 -10.33 3.32 11.49
C LEU A 52 -9.99 4.38 12.53
N TYR A 53 -9.33 5.46 12.09
CA TYR A 53 -8.84 6.53 12.99
C TYR A 53 -9.64 7.83 12.85
N ARG A 54 -10.78 7.79 12.15
CA ARG A 54 -11.66 8.94 11.91
C ARG A 54 -10.89 10.16 11.34
N GLY A 55 -9.93 9.89 10.46
CA GLY A 55 -9.13 10.92 9.80
C GLY A 55 -7.94 11.43 10.64
N SER A 56 -7.73 10.93 11.85
CA SER A 56 -6.66 11.40 12.73
C SER A 56 -5.33 10.70 12.46
N ALA A 57 -4.45 11.38 11.72
CA ALA A 57 -3.08 10.94 11.52
C ALA A 57 -2.30 10.82 12.85
N SER A 58 -2.55 11.73 13.81
CA SER A 58 -1.91 11.69 15.12
C SER A 58 -2.26 10.43 15.92
N LYS A 59 -3.52 9.97 15.87
CA LYS A 59 -3.92 8.71 16.50
C LYS A 59 -3.27 7.50 15.84
N LEU A 60 -3.12 7.51 14.50
CA LEU A 60 -2.38 6.45 13.81
C LEU A 60 -0.91 6.42 14.27
N VAL A 61 -0.23 7.56 14.27
CA VAL A 61 1.19 7.65 14.71
C VAL A 61 1.33 7.19 16.16
N MET A 62 0.45 7.64 17.06
CA MET A 62 0.45 7.22 18.45
C MET A 62 0.21 5.71 18.60
N GLN A 63 -0.69 5.13 17.81
CA GLN A 63 -0.94 3.70 17.83
C GLN A 63 0.27 2.90 17.32
N VAL A 64 0.91 3.36 16.24
CA VAL A 64 2.12 2.73 15.72
C VAL A 64 3.18 2.75 16.80
N LEU A 65 3.55 3.93 17.30
CA LEU A 65 4.60 4.11 18.32
C LEU A 65 4.28 3.43 19.66
N GLY A 66 3.01 3.33 20.04
CA GLY A 66 2.56 2.73 21.30
C GLY A 66 2.47 1.20 21.26
N ASN A 67 2.24 0.61 20.09
CA ASN A 67 2.13 -0.84 19.93
C ASN A 67 3.38 -1.51 19.38
N SER A 68 4.26 -0.79 18.67
CA SER A 68 5.49 -1.40 18.20
C SER A 68 6.48 -1.59 19.34
N GLU A 69 7.17 -2.72 19.34
CA GLU A 69 8.56 -2.79 19.81
C GLU A 69 9.40 -1.91 18.87
N THR A 70 9.13 -0.61 18.90
CA THR A 70 9.76 0.36 18.02
C THR A 70 11.23 0.32 18.37
N SER A 71 12.03 -0.20 17.45
CA SER A 71 13.47 -0.25 17.64
C SER A 71 13.99 1.18 17.88
N LYS A 72 15.11 1.32 18.60
CA LYS A 72 15.68 2.66 18.83
C LYS A 72 15.99 3.34 17.49
N GLU A 73 16.37 2.54 16.51
CA GLU A 73 16.66 2.93 15.13
C GLU A 73 15.42 3.51 14.43
N ASP A 74 14.27 2.85 14.55
CA ASP A 74 13.00 3.34 13.97
C ASP A 74 12.54 4.64 14.65
N LEU A 75 12.68 4.74 15.97
CA LEU A 75 12.35 5.96 16.71
C LEU A 75 13.23 7.14 16.29
N ASP A 76 14.53 6.92 16.12
CA ASP A 76 15.46 7.97 15.71
C ASP A 76 15.22 8.39 14.26
N ALA A 77 14.90 7.45 13.37
CA ALA A 77 14.48 7.76 12.00
C ALA A 77 13.21 8.65 11.97
N ILE A 78 12.23 8.36 12.84
CA ILE A 78 11.01 9.16 12.96
C ILE A 78 11.31 10.56 13.50
N LYS A 79 12.17 10.69 14.53
CA LYS A 79 12.59 12.00 15.04
C LYS A 79 13.29 12.84 13.97
N GLU A 80 14.20 12.25 13.20
CA GLU A 80 14.89 12.95 12.11
C GLU A 80 13.92 13.34 10.99
N MET A 81 12.93 12.52 10.69
CA MET A 81 11.87 12.87 9.75
C MET A 81 11.05 14.07 10.24
N LEU A 82 10.65 14.11 11.52
CA LEU A 82 9.91 15.23 12.11
C LEU A 82 10.74 16.54 12.07
N LYS A 83 12.02 16.49 12.44
CA LYS A 83 12.93 17.66 12.35
C LYS A 83 13.05 18.24 10.94
N LYS A 84 12.90 17.40 9.90
CA LYS A 84 12.91 17.85 8.50
C LYS A 84 11.60 18.50 8.07
N LEU A 85 10.49 18.16 8.70
CA LEU A 85 9.16 18.73 8.41
C LEU A 85 8.93 20.06 9.15
N ASP A 86 9.57 20.27 10.30
CA ASP A 86 9.50 21.51 11.09
C ASP A 86 10.43 22.63 10.55
N LYS A 87 11.15 22.39 9.45
CA LYS A 87 11.96 23.38 8.73
C LYS A 87 11.23 23.87 7.49
#